data_AF-A0A3D4TW90-F1
#
_entry.id   AF-A0A3D4TW90-F1
#
_cell.length_a   1.000
_cell.length_b   1.000
_cell.length_c   1.000
_cell.angle_alpha   90.00
_cell.angle_beta   90.00
_cell.angle_gamma   90.00
#
_symmetry.space_group_name_H-M   'P 1'
#
loop_
_entity.id
_entity.type
_entity.pdbx_description
1 polymer ?
#
loop_
_entity_poly.entity_id
_entity_poly.type
_entity_poly.pdbx_seq_one_letter_code
_entity_poly.pdbx_strand_id
1 'polypeptide(L)'
;MIKPLIILFNTVSVFLFSFFFGDGPVTVTGNFPKNVKPNTEFISEITINKGSVSGFSKFQLEVPQGIIVKELESKSGNFSFAGNIAKIIWMATPSDAEFTVKFVLIADASVSGTKTIASKFSYISNNNKEMAEMIPAEIIIGDAPADVVATSTQTTTSSTQLVSSTPTVTPANTTSSSQDNPVEPNSNVVCDRTITKGSNPNEYNVDVKIKKPGIKGFAKFQEVLPAGYTAKGGKTNGSSFSVSDGKAKFVWVSLPADDELMISYV
;
A
#
# COMPACT_ATOMS: atom_id res chain seq x y z
N MET A 1 56.33 -24.86 -21.56
CA MET A 1 55.77 -23.60 -21.00
C MET A 1 54.26 -23.43 -21.24
N ILE A 2 53.54 -24.42 -21.80
CA ILE A 2 52.10 -24.31 -22.09
C ILE A 2 51.19 -24.48 -20.86
N LYS A 3 51.62 -25.26 -19.85
CA LYS A 3 50.85 -25.53 -18.63
C LYS A 3 50.52 -24.27 -17.79
N PRO A 4 51.46 -23.34 -17.50
CA PRO A 4 51.11 -22.11 -16.80
C PRO A 4 50.19 -21.19 -17.62
N LEU A 5 50.24 -21.24 -18.95
CA LEU A 5 49.37 -20.45 -19.83
C LEU A 5 47.90 -20.93 -19.77
N ILE A 6 47.68 -22.25 -19.71
CA ILE A 6 46.35 -22.84 -19.55
C ILE A 6 45.77 -22.50 -18.16
N ILE A 7 46.60 -22.51 -17.12
CA ILE A 7 46.18 -22.13 -15.77
C ILE A 7 45.79 -20.65 -15.75
N LEU A 8 46.62 -19.76 -16.32
CA LEU A 8 46.33 -18.33 -16.41
C LEU A 8 45.03 -18.06 -17.18
N PHE A 9 44.81 -18.73 -18.31
CA PHE A 9 43.58 -18.59 -19.10
C PHE A 9 42.34 -19.02 -18.32
N ASN A 10 42.40 -20.13 -17.57
CA ASN A 10 41.28 -20.58 -16.75
C ASN A 10 41.03 -19.64 -15.56
N THR A 11 42.08 -19.16 -14.89
CA THR A 11 41.94 -18.19 -13.79
C THR A 11 41.36 -16.86 -14.28
N VAL A 12 41.83 -16.35 -15.43
CA VAL A 12 41.28 -15.14 -16.05
C VAL A 12 39.85 -15.37 -16.51
N SER A 13 39.52 -16.54 -17.06
CA SER A 13 38.15 -16.85 -17.49
C SER A 13 37.18 -16.93 -16.31
N VAL A 14 37.57 -17.55 -15.18
CA VAL A 14 36.77 -17.57 -13.95
C VAL A 14 36.64 -16.15 -13.36
N PHE A 15 37.71 -15.36 -13.39
CA PHE A 15 37.69 -13.97 -12.91
C PHE A 15 36.76 -13.09 -13.76
N LEU A 16 36.83 -13.21 -15.09
CA LEU A 16 35.95 -12.49 -16.02
C LEU A 16 34.51 -12.99 -15.90
N PHE A 17 34.28 -14.28 -15.66
CA PHE A 17 32.93 -14.81 -15.41
C PHE A 17 32.31 -14.18 -14.16
N SER A 18 33.04 -14.09 -13.04
CA SER A 18 32.55 -13.39 -11.84
C SER A 18 32.34 -11.88 -12.06
N PHE A 19 33.09 -11.26 -12.96
CA PHE A 19 32.94 -9.83 -13.27
C PHE A 19 31.72 -9.52 -14.15
N PHE A 20 31.37 -10.42 -15.09
CA PHE A 20 30.23 -10.24 -16.00
C PHE A 20 28.93 -10.93 -15.56
N PHE A 21 29.03 -11.98 -14.72
CA PHE A 21 27.90 -12.79 -14.25
C PHE A 21 27.78 -12.83 -12.72
N GLY A 22 28.60 -12.07 -11.99
CA GLY A 22 28.37 -11.81 -10.57
C GLY A 22 27.10 -10.98 -10.36
N ASP A 23 26.51 -11.10 -9.16
CA ASP A 23 25.37 -10.27 -8.78
C ASP A 23 25.69 -8.79 -9.00
N GLY A 24 24.98 -8.17 -9.95
CA GLY A 24 25.11 -6.74 -10.23
C GLY A 24 24.75 -5.90 -8.99
N PRO A 25 25.20 -4.63 -8.92
CA PRO A 25 24.85 -3.77 -7.80
C PRO A 25 23.33 -3.61 -7.72
N VAL A 26 22.80 -3.54 -6.50
CA VAL A 26 21.37 -3.24 -6.29
C VAL A 26 21.07 -1.84 -6.84
N THR A 27 20.05 -1.73 -7.69
CA THR A 27 19.64 -0.46 -8.28
C THR A 27 18.17 -0.17 -8.01
N VAL A 28 17.84 1.13 -7.98
CA VAL A 28 16.48 1.63 -7.81
C VAL A 28 16.22 2.63 -8.93
N THR A 29 15.18 2.39 -9.71
CA THR A 29 14.74 3.28 -10.79
C THR A 29 13.27 3.64 -10.60
N GLY A 30 12.91 4.87 -10.92
CA GLY A 30 11.56 5.37 -10.76
C GLY A 30 11.02 5.93 -12.07
N ASN A 31 9.77 5.59 -12.37
CA ASN A 31 9.02 6.11 -13.50
C ASN A 31 7.95 7.08 -12.97
N PHE A 32 8.12 8.36 -13.30
CA PHE A 32 7.24 9.45 -12.89
C PHE A 32 6.81 10.28 -14.11
N PRO A 33 5.57 10.79 -14.14
CA PRO A 33 5.16 11.75 -15.14
C PRO A 33 5.95 13.06 -15.00
N LYS A 34 6.45 13.60 -16.11
CA LYS A 34 7.19 14.88 -16.11
C LYS A 34 6.34 16.08 -15.71
N ASN A 35 5.05 16.06 -16.07
CA ASN A 35 4.11 17.14 -15.81
C ASN A 35 2.83 16.58 -15.19
N VAL A 36 2.35 17.21 -14.12
CA VAL A 36 1.17 16.82 -13.36
C VAL A 36 0.31 18.05 -13.09
N LYS A 37 -1.01 17.93 -13.26
CA LYS A 37 -1.93 19.00 -12.89
C LYS A 37 -2.15 19.00 -11.37
N PRO A 38 -2.26 20.17 -10.71
CA PRO A 38 -2.64 20.22 -9.30
C PRO A 38 -3.97 19.50 -9.08
N ASN A 39 -4.15 18.92 -7.90
CA ASN A 39 -5.35 18.17 -7.51
C ASN A 39 -5.66 16.95 -8.40
N THR A 40 -4.63 16.32 -8.97
CA THR A 40 -4.78 15.06 -9.73
C THR A 40 -4.01 13.92 -9.09
N GLU A 41 -4.54 12.71 -9.26
CA GLU A 41 -3.88 11.47 -8.87
C GLU A 41 -3.10 10.92 -10.07
N PHE A 42 -1.87 10.43 -9.84
CA PHE A 42 -1.07 9.76 -10.86
C PHE A 42 -0.35 8.54 -10.27
N ILE A 43 -0.14 7.53 -11.11
CA ILE A 43 0.57 6.31 -10.71
C ILE A 43 2.06 6.52 -10.96
N SER A 44 2.88 6.18 -9.96
CA SER A 44 4.33 6.06 -10.08
C SER A 44 4.74 4.61 -9.89
N GLU A 45 5.76 4.20 -10.65
CA GLU A 45 6.30 2.85 -10.59
C GLU A 45 7.77 2.93 -10.18
N ILE A 46 8.15 2.12 -9.19
CA ILE A 46 9.54 2.00 -8.75
C ILE A 46 9.99 0.57 -9.00
N THR A 47 11.02 0.42 -9.83
CA THR A 47 11.65 -0.86 -10.14
C THR A 47 12.92 -1.00 -9.31
N ILE A 48 12.97 -2.07 -8.52
CA ILE A 48 14.12 -2.43 -7.68
C ILE A 48 14.75 -3.67 -8.30
N ASN A 49 15.98 -3.52 -8.80
CA ASN A 49 16.80 -4.65 -9.20
C ASN A 49 17.71 -4.99 -8.02
N LYS A 50 17.48 -6.14 -7.39
CA LYS A 50 18.11 -6.54 -6.13
C LYS A 50 19.14 -7.66 -6.27
N GLY A 51 19.27 -8.24 -7.47
CA GLY A 51 20.04 -9.46 -7.68
C GLY A 51 19.61 -10.58 -6.71
N SER A 52 20.59 -11.14 -6.00
CA SER A 52 20.42 -12.22 -5.03
C SER A 52 20.01 -11.78 -3.61
N VAL A 53 19.83 -10.47 -3.36
CA VAL A 53 19.48 -9.96 -2.01
C VAL A 53 18.17 -10.61 -1.51
N SER A 54 18.16 -11.00 -0.24
CA SER A 54 17.03 -11.66 0.41
C SER A 54 16.92 -11.21 1.88
N GLY A 55 15.87 -11.65 2.56
CA GLY A 55 15.64 -11.29 3.97
C GLY A 55 15.08 -9.88 4.15
N PHE A 56 15.41 -9.21 5.26
CA PHE A 56 14.83 -7.93 5.62
C PHE A 56 15.29 -6.79 4.68
N SER A 57 14.32 -6.03 4.16
CA SER A 57 14.62 -4.81 3.40
C SER A 57 13.59 -3.71 3.66
N LYS A 58 13.97 -2.49 3.33
CA LYS A 58 13.13 -1.31 3.47
C LYS A 58 13.30 -0.39 2.28
N PHE A 59 12.20 -0.06 1.62
CA PHE A 59 12.13 1.02 0.64
C PHE A 59 11.61 2.29 1.29
N GLN A 60 12.13 3.44 0.86
CA GLN A 60 11.70 4.77 1.29
C GLN A 60 11.57 5.66 0.05
N LEU A 61 10.42 6.28 -0.13
CA LEU A 61 10.13 7.26 -1.17
C LEU A 61 9.84 8.60 -0.48
N GLU A 62 10.73 9.56 -0.69
CA GLU A 62 10.57 10.92 -0.21
C GLU A 62 9.89 11.76 -1.29
N VAL A 63 8.74 12.31 -0.95
CA VAL A 63 7.97 13.19 -1.83
C VAL A 63 7.98 14.61 -1.27
N PRO A 64 7.80 15.63 -2.10
CA PRO A 64 7.66 17.01 -1.64
C PRO A 64 6.45 17.20 -0.73
N GLN A 65 6.45 18.33 -0.01
CA GLN A 65 5.31 18.80 0.75
C GLN A 65 4.06 18.93 -0.13
N GLY A 66 2.91 18.56 0.43
CA GLY A 66 1.62 18.57 -0.27
C GLY A 66 1.42 17.46 -1.30
N ILE A 67 2.34 16.49 -1.40
CA ILE A 67 2.06 15.21 -2.07
C ILE A 67 1.68 14.16 -1.03
N ILE A 68 0.55 13.49 -1.26
CA ILE A 68 0.14 12.30 -0.53
C ILE A 68 0.48 11.07 -1.35
N VAL A 69 1.02 10.04 -0.69
CA VAL A 69 1.33 8.74 -1.32
C VAL A 69 0.38 7.69 -0.78
N LYS A 70 -0.33 7.01 -1.66
CA LYS A 70 -1.10 5.80 -1.35
C LYS A 70 -0.40 4.58 -1.97
N GLU A 71 -0.43 3.48 -1.25
CA GLU A 71 0.00 2.18 -1.77
C GLU A 71 -0.93 1.71 -2.90
N LEU A 72 -0.36 1.20 -3.99
CA LEU A 72 -1.09 0.47 -5.02
C LEU A 72 -0.62 -0.99 -5.10
N GLU A 73 0.70 -1.22 -5.10
CA GLU A 73 1.29 -2.57 -5.10
C GLU A 73 2.64 -2.56 -4.38
N SER A 74 2.77 -3.29 -3.27
CA SER A 74 4.02 -3.34 -2.47
C SER A 74 4.71 -4.70 -2.46
N LYS A 75 4.29 -5.66 -3.29
CA LYS A 75 4.79 -7.04 -3.27
C LYS A 75 4.83 -7.62 -1.84
N SER A 76 3.69 -7.56 -1.16
CA SER A 76 3.52 -8.08 0.22
C SER A 76 4.29 -7.32 1.31
N GLY A 77 4.92 -6.20 0.99
CA GLY A 77 5.59 -5.33 1.95
C GLY A 77 4.59 -4.53 2.80
N ASN A 78 5.01 -4.14 4.00
CA ASN A 78 4.23 -3.29 4.89
C ASN A 78 4.44 -1.82 4.53
N PHE A 79 3.42 -1.18 3.96
CA PHE A 79 3.44 0.24 3.62
C PHE A 79 3.10 1.14 4.81
N SER A 80 3.76 2.29 4.89
CA SER A 80 3.40 3.42 5.75
C SER A 80 3.76 4.73 5.07
N PHE A 81 3.04 5.81 5.38
CA PHE A 81 3.36 7.15 4.89
C PHE A 81 3.24 8.15 6.03
N ALA A 82 4.34 8.84 6.34
CA ALA A 82 4.38 9.87 7.38
C ALA A 82 5.51 10.86 7.10
N GLY A 83 5.27 12.14 7.38
CA GLY A 83 6.27 13.20 7.18
C GLY A 83 6.80 13.26 5.75
N ASN A 84 5.92 13.06 4.76
CA ASN A 84 6.25 13.07 3.33
C ASN A 84 7.22 11.98 2.89
N ILE A 85 7.36 10.92 3.70
CA ILE A 85 8.15 9.74 3.39
C ILE A 85 7.23 8.53 3.39
N ALA A 86 7.04 7.93 2.22
CA ALA A 86 6.46 6.61 2.07
C ALA A 86 7.52 5.56 2.36
N LYS A 87 7.18 4.54 3.13
CA LYS A 87 8.06 3.43 3.47
C LYS A 87 7.36 2.13 3.15
N ILE A 88 8.10 1.19 2.58
CA ILE A 88 7.69 -0.21 2.52
C ILE A 88 8.73 -1.03 3.28
N ILE A 89 8.30 -1.88 4.20
CA ILE A 89 9.17 -2.79 4.95
C ILE A 89 8.82 -4.22 4.58
N TRP A 90 9.82 -4.99 4.16
CA TRP A 90 9.70 -6.42 3.91
C TRP A 90 10.45 -7.19 5.00
N MET A 91 9.75 -8.12 5.66
CA MET A 91 10.40 -9.12 6.51
C MET A 91 11.19 -10.12 5.65
N ALA A 92 10.65 -10.44 4.48
CA ALA A 92 11.31 -11.18 3.43
C ALA A 92 11.13 -10.42 2.11
N THR A 93 12.25 -9.97 1.54
CA THR A 93 12.29 -9.29 0.24
C THR A 93 11.70 -10.21 -0.84
N PRO A 94 10.94 -9.68 -1.82
CA PRO A 94 10.38 -10.48 -2.91
C PRO A 94 11.41 -11.41 -3.55
N SER A 95 11.02 -12.61 -3.98
CA SER A 95 11.99 -13.61 -4.48
C SER A 95 12.63 -13.21 -5.81
N ASP A 96 11.88 -12.49 -6.65
CA ASP A 96 12.31 -12.11 -7.99
C ASP A 96 13.54 -11.19 -7.92
N ALA A 97 14.53 -11.43 -8.79
CA ALA A 97 15.75 -10.61 -8.86
C ALA A 97 15.45 -9.14 -9.19
N GLU A 98 14.31 -8.89 -9.82
CA GLU A 98 13.76 -7.57 -10.08
C GLU A 98 12.26 -7.58 -9.75
N PHE A 99 11.81 -6.53 -9.07
CA PHE A 99 10.38 -6.35 -8.80
C PHE A 99 9.99 -4.87 -8.83
N THR A 100 8.73 -4.63 -9.18
CA THR A 100 8.16 -3.29 -9.24
C THR A 100 7.15 -3.09 -8.11
N VAL A 101 7.24 -1.95 -7.44
CA VAL A 101 6.20 -1.44 -6.53
C VAL A 101 5.52 -0.22 -7.14
N LYS A 102 4.24 -0.05 -6.86
CA LYS A 102 3.43 1.02 -7.42
C LYS A 102 2.78 1.86 -6.33
N PHE A 103 2.74 3.16 -6.56
CA PHE A 103 2.09 4.12 -5.68
C PHE A 103 1.16 5.03 -6.45
N VAL A 104 0.05 5.43 -5.82
CA VAL A 104 -0.76 6.57 -6.29
C VAL A 104 -0.30 7.81 -5.56
N LEU A 105 0.21 8.79 -6.30
CA LEU A 105 0.61 10.10 -5.78
C LEU A 105 -0.49 11.10 -6.06
N ILE A 106 -0.77 11.96 -5.09
CA ILE A 106 -1.83 12.97 -5.14
C ILE A 106 -1.20 14.29 -4.82
N ALA A 107 -1.13 15.18 -5.81
CA ALA A 107 -0.66 16.54 -5.60
C ALA A 107 -1.82 17.41 -5.09
N ASP A 108 -1.68 18.01 -3.92
CA ASP A 108 -2.63 18.98 -3.39
C ASP A 108 -2.72 20.22 -4.30
N ALA A 109 -3.86 20.91 -4.28
CA ALA A 109 -4.11 22.11 -5.08
C ALA A 109 -3.11 23.26 -4.79
N SER A 110 -2.54 23.29 -3.59
CA SER A 110 -1.55 24.28 -3.15
C SER A 110 -0.14 24.06 -3.69
N VAL A 111 0.15 22.89 -4.27
CA VAL A 111 1.48 22.54 -4.75
C VAL A 111 1.65 22.97 -6.20
N SER A 112 2.72 23.71 -6.50
CA SER A 112 3.08 24.11 -7.87
C SER A 112 4.59 24.24 -8.07
N GLY A 113 5.01 24.30 -9.33
CA GLY A 113 6.39 24.41 -9.77
C GLY A 113 7.13 23.07 -9.81
N THR A 114 8.43 23.14 -10.06
CA THR A 114 9.32 21.97 -10.05
C THR A 114 9.44 21.40 -8.65
N LYS A 115 9.32 20.08 -8.54
CA LYS A 115 9.51 19.29 -7.32
C LYS A 115 10.41 18.10 -7.60
N THR A 116 11.09 17.66 -6.56
CA THR A 116 12.01 16.53 -6.63
C THR A 116 11.46 15.37 -5.79
N ILE A 117 11.52 14.16 -6.34
CA ILE A 117 11.20 12.92 -5.68
C ILE A 117 12.48 12.10 -5.56
N ALA A 118 12.82 11.68 -4.35
CA ALA A 118 13.99 10.86 -4.07
C ALA A 118 13.56 9.51 -3.49
N SER A 119 14.38 8.48 -3.68
CA SER A 119 14.10 7.19 -3.04
C SER A 119 15.35 6.44 -2.63
N LYS A 120 15.19 5.58 -1.62
CA LYS A 120 16.26 4.78 -1.02
C LYS A 120 15.76 3.39 -0.66
N PHE A 121 16.48 2.39 -1.13
CA PHE A 121 16.30 0.99 -0.75
C PHE A 121 17.42 0.56 0.19
N SER A 122 17.09 0.11 1.40
CA SER A 122 18.02 -0.41 2.40
C SER A 122 17.83 -1.91 2.54
N TYR A 123 18.93 -2.66 2.57
CA TYR A 123 18.92 -4.12 2.65
C TYR A 123 20.10 -4.62 3.49
N ILE A 124 20.05 -5.91 3.85
CA ILE A 124 21.15 -6.57 4.54
C ILE A 124 21.93 -7.39 3.52
N SER A 125 23.22 -7.12 3.40
CA SER A 125 24.16 -7.87 2.56
C SER A 125 25.39 -8.18 3.40
N ASN A 126 25.83 -9.44 3.43
CA ASN A 126 26.98 -9.87 4.23
C ASN A 126 26.91 -9.43 5.71
N ASN A 127 25.73 -9.51 6.33
CA ASN A 127 25.42 -9.01 7.69
C ASN A 127 25.60 -7.50 7.90
N ASN A 128 25.84 -6.73 6.84
CA ASN A 128 25.95 -5.28 6.88
C ASN A 128 24.72 -4.64 6.24
N LYS A 129 24.34 -3.47 6.76
CA LYS A 129 23.27 -2.67 6.16
C LYS A 129 23.83 -1.90 4.98
N GLU A 130 23.32 -2.18 3.80
CA GLU A 130 23.64 -1.48 2.56
C GLU A 130 22.45 -0.67 2.05
N MET A 131 22.73 0.31 1.18
CA MET A 131 21.71 1.19 0.63
C MET A 131 21.97 1.44 -0.85
N ALA A 132 20.90 1.40 -1.64
CA ALA A 132 20.86 1.85 -3.02
C ALA A 132 19.91 3.04 -3.12
N GLU A 133 20.34 4.10 -3.81
CA GLU A 133 19.56 5.32 -3.98
C GLU A 133 19.20 5.50 -5.45
N MET A 134 18.01 6.01 -5.69
CA MET A 134 17.55 6.39 -7.02
C MET A 134 18.11 7.77 -7.37
N ILE A 135 18.46 8.00 -8.64
CA ILE A 135 18.70 9.35 -9.14
C ILE A 135 17.42 10.17 -8.91
N PRO A 136 17.47 11.31 -8.20
CA PRO A 136 16.28 12.09 -7.91
C PRO A 136 15.52 12.49 -9.18
N ALA A 137 14.21 12.27 -9.18
CA ALA A 137 13.34 12.56 -10.31
C ALA A 137 12.70 13.95 -10.15
N GLU A 138 12.69 14.74 -11.22
CA GLU A 138 11.99 16.03 -11.26
C GLU A 138 10.60 15.89 -11.87
N ILE A 139 9.62 16.48 -11.21
CA ILE A 139 8.24 16.62 -11.71
C ILE A 139 7.82 18.08 -11.67
N ILE A 140 7.04 18.52 -12.66
CA ILE A 140 6.48 19.87 -12.71
C ILE A 140 5.00 19.78 -12.35
N ILE A 141 4.59 20.50 -11.31
CA ILE A 141 3.18 20.55 -10.87
C ILE A 141 2.60 21.93 -11.23
N GLY A 142 1.50 21.96 -11.97
CA GLY A 142 0.91 23.21 -12.48
C GLY A 142 1.06 23.35 -13.99
N ASP A 143 0.43 24.40 -14.53
CA ASP A 143 0.68 24.79 -15.91
C ASP A 143 2.15 25.22 -16.00
N ALA A 144 2.89 24.61 -16.93
CA ALA A 144 4.18 25.14 -17.37
C ALA A 144 4.00 26.63 -17.69
N PRO A 145 5.04 27.47 -17.52
CA PRO A 145 4.97 28.87 -17.94
C PRO A 145 4.40 28.91 -19.36
N ALA A 146 3.23 29.56 -19.48
CA ALA A 146 2.44 29.55 -20.69
C ALA A 146 3.20 30.25 -21.81
N ASP A 147 3.55 29.51 -22.87
CA ASP A 147 3.48 30.09 -24.20
C ASP A 147 2.03 29.95 -24.70
N VAL A 148 1.58 31.05 -25.30
CA VAL A 148 0.20 31.47 -25.54
C VAL A 148 -0.57 30.67 -26.61
N VAL A 149 -1.90 30.75 -26.46
CA VAL A 149 -2.99 30.79 -27.47
C VAL A 149 -3.90 29.53 -27.66
N ALA A 150 -5.21 29.85 -27.61
CA ALA A 150 -6.38 29.22 -28.27
C ALA A 150 -7.28 28.22 -27.50
N THR A 151 -8.23 28.79 -26.77
CA THR A 151 -9.69 28.54 -26.80
C THR A 151 -10.23 27.33 -27.61
N SER A 152 -10.97 26.45 -26.94
CA SER A 152 -12.39 26.20 -27.26
C SER A 152 -13.13 25.57 -26.07
N THR A 153 -14.25 26.19 -25.74
CA THR A 153 -15.31 25.84 -24.80
C THR A 153 -16.04 24.54 -25.18
N GLN A 154 -16.45 23.75 -24.17
CA GLN A 154 -17.88 23.50 -23.92
C GLN A 154 -18.15 22.79 -22.58
N THR A 155 -19.16 23.31 -21.90
CA THR A 155 -19.80 22.90 -20.66
C THR A 155 -20.79 21.75 -20.90
N THR A 156 -20.94 20.81 -19.96
CA THR A 156 -22.28 20.30 -19.59
C THR A 156 -22.28 19.57 -18.23
N THR A 157 -22.98 20.17 -17.27
CA THR A 157 -23.58 19.59 -16.07
C THR A 157 -24.73 18.66 -16.42
N SER A 158 -24.95 17.57 -15.66
CA SER A 158 -26.28 16.99 -15.36
C SER A 158 -26.22 15.92 -14.24
N SER A 159 -27.29 15.89 -13.45
CA SER A 159 -27.51 15.20 -12.17
C SER A 159 -28.48 14.00 -12.33
N THR A 160 -28.49 13.10 -11.32
CA THR A 160 -29.70 12.46 -10.67
C THR A 160 -29.85 10.92 -10.70
N GLN A 161 -29.81 10.32 -9.49
CA GLN A 161 -30.57 9.22 -8.80
C GLN A 161 -31.23 7.97 -9.48
N LEU A 162 -31.07 6.83 -8.75
CA LEU A 162 -31.96 5.72 -8.29
C LEU A 162 -33.01 5.00 -9.19
N VAL A 163 -33.03 3.65 -9.13
CA VAL A 163 -34.10 2.69 -8.67
C VAL A 163 -33.61 1.22 -8.85
N SER A 164 -33.54 0.34 -7.84
CA SER A 164 -34.54 -0.57 -7.20
C SER A 164 -35.07 -1.75 -8.04
N SER A 165 -34.81 -3.00 -7.58
CA SER A 165 -35.75 -4.14 -7.66
C SER A 165 -35.32 -5.35 -6.79
N THR A 166 -36.19 -5.77 -5.89
CA THR A 166 -36.15 -6.97 -5.01
C THR A 166 -36.66 -8.22 -5.74
N PRO A 167 -36.36 -9.46 -5.27
CA PRO A 167 -37.38 -10.19 -4.51
C PRO A 167 -36.87 -11.01 -3.29
N THR A 168 -37.86 -11.42 -2.50
CA THR A 168 -37.90 -11.92 -1.12
C THR A 168 -37.68 -13.44 -0.96
N VAL A 169 -37.03 -13.90 0.12
CA VAL A 169 -37.40 -15.11 0.90
C VAL A 169 -36.76 -15.10 2.30
N THR A 170 -37.46 -15.68 3.28
CA THR A 170 -37.22 -15.79 4.75
C THR A 170 -37.56 -17.24 5.16
N PRO A 171 -37.26 -17.82 6.36
CA PRO A 171 -36.25 -17.56 7.43
C PRO A 171 -35.39 -18.80 7.80
N ALA A 172 -34.26 -18.59 8.50
CA ALA A 172 -33.85 -19.43 9.63
C ALA A 172 -32.90 -18.67 10.56
N ASN A 173 -33.29 -18.49 11.83
CA ASN A 173 -32.41 -18.05 12.91
C ASN A 173 -31.35 -19.13 13.15
N THR A 174 -30.08 -18.77 13.05
CA THR A 174 -28.99 -19.63 13.52
C THR A 174 -27.98 -18.76 14.26
N THR A 175 -27.95 -18.93 15.58
CA THR A 175 -26.85 -18.49 16.43
C THR A 175 -25.65 -19.39 16.11
N SER A 176 -24.84 -18.99 15.13
CA SER A 176 -23.58 -19.67 14.83
C SER A 176 -22.43 -18.96 15.54
N SER A 177 -21.98 -19.57 16.63
CA SER A 177 -20.62 -19.42 17.13
C SER A 177 -19.67 -20.28 16.27
N SER A 178 -18.69 -19.63 15.64
CA SER A 178 -17.49 -20.22 15.02
C SER A 178 -16.74 -19.08 14.30
N GLN A 179 -15.42 -19.02 14.22
CA GLN A 179 -14.36 -19.98 14.52
C GLN A 179 -13.03 -19.20 14.63
N ASP A 180 -12.12 -19.72 15.46
CA ASP A 180 -10.68 -19.44 15.56
C ASP A 180 -10.20 -18.01 15.28
N ASN A 181 -10.09 -17.25 16.36
CA ASN A 181 -9.04 -16.24 16.44
C ASN A 181 -7.70 -16.99 16.60
N PRO A 182 -6.62 -16.65 15.87
CA PRO A 182 -5.29 -17.09 16.28
C PRO A 182 -5.09 -16.58 17.71
N VAL A 183 -5.10 -17.47 18.70
CA VAL A 183 -4.75 -17.11 20.06
C VAL A 183 -3.25 -16.87 20.04
N GLU A 184 -2.86 -15.63 19.77
CA GLU A 184 -1.49 -15.21 20.01
C GLU A 184 -1.22 -15.32 21.52
N PRO A 185 -0.16 -16.02 21.95
CA PRO A 185 0.17 -16.09 23.36
C PRO A 185 0.42 -14.67 23.89
N ASN A 186 -0.29 -14.31 24.97
CA ASN A 186 -0.26 -13.01 25.67
C ASN A 186 -1.02 -11.83 25.02
N SER A 187 -1.91 -12.06 24.05
CA SER A 187 -2.79 -10.99 23.55
C SER A 187 -4.01 -10.79 24.47
N ASN A 188 -4.24 -9.55 24.92
CA ASN A 188 -5.37 -9.14 25.75
C ASN A 188 -6.52 -8.50 24.94
N VAL A 189 -6.45 -8.57 23.60
CA VAL A 189 -7.43 -7.98 22.70
C VAL A 189 -8.60 -8.95 22.49
N VAL A 190 -9.82 -8.48 22.73
CA VAL A 190 -11.05 -9.27 22.59
C VAL A 190 -12.02 -8.56 21.67
N CYS A 191 -12.63 -9.28 20.73
CA CYS A 191 -13.63 -8.76 19.81
C CYS A 191 -14.95 -9.52 20.00
N ASP A 192 -16.03 -8.80 20.32
CA ASP A 192 -17.38 -9.33 20.45
C ASP A 192 -18.23 -8.80 19.29
N ARG A 193 -18.71 -9.69 18.42
CA ARG A 193 -19.54 -9.37 17.26
C ARG A 193 -21.02 -9.65 17.55
N THR A 194 -21.89 -8.69 17.24
CA THR A 194 -23.36 -8.80 17.31
C THR A 194 -23.95 -8.53 15.94
N ILE A 195 -24.84 -9.39 15.47
CA ILE A 195 -25.52 -9.25 14.17
C ILE A 195 -27.02 -9.12 14.42
N THR A 196 -27.64 -8.07 13.88
CA THR A 196 -29.09 -7.85 13.94
C THR A 196 -29.65 -7.60 12.55
N LYS A 197 -30.97 -7.72 12.38
CA LYS A 197 -31.61 -7.40 11.10
C LYS A 197 -31.51 -5.90 10.83
N GLY A 198 -31.15 -5.55 9.60
CA GLY A 198 -31.14 -4.17 9.10
C GLY A 198 -32.53 -3.62 8.81
N SER A 199 -32.58 -2.39 8.31
CA SER A 199 -33.84 -1.71 8.00
C SER A 199 -34.54 -2.29 6.77
N ASN A 200 -33.78 -2.92 5.86
CA ASN A 200 -34.30 -3.55 4.65
C ASN A 200 -34.16 -5.08 4.68
N PRO A 201 -34.96 -5.82 3.89
CA PRO A 201 -34.72 -7.23 3.62
C PRO A 201 -33.28 -7.44 3.10
N ASN A 202 -32.59 -8.45 3.64
CA ASN A 202 -31.19 -8.79 3.33
C ASN A 202 -30.12 -7.80 3.80
N GLU A 203 -30.46 -6.75 4.57
CA GLU A 203 -29.48 -6.00 5.35
C GLU A 203 -29.29 -6.62 6.73
N TYR A 204 -28.06 -6.55 7.23
CA TYR A 204 -27.70 -6.99 8.56
C TYR A 204 -26.82 -5.94 9.19
N ASN A 205 -27.26 -5.35 10.31
CA ASN A 205 -26.38 -4.49 11.07
C ASN A 205 -25.39 -5.38 11.83
N VAL A 206 -24.10 -5.14 11.61
CA VAL A 206 -23.03 -5.79 12.34
C VAL A 206 -22.36 -4.76 13.25
N ASP A 207 -22.44 -4.99 14.55
CA ASP A 207 -21.73 -4.23 15.57
C ASP A 207 -20.57 -5.06 16.12
N VAL A 208 -19.38 -4.47 16.16
CA VAL A 208 -18.20 -5.11 16.74
C VAL A 208 -17.66 -4.26 17.86
N LYS A 209 -17.66 -4.83 19.06
CA LYS A 209 -17.03 -4.27 20.26
C LYS A 209 -15.62 -4.84 20.38
N ILE A 210 -14.62 -3.97 20.46
CA ILE A 210 -13.21 -4.33 20.52
C ILE A 210 -12.64 -3.82 21.84
N LYS A 211 -12.26 -4.73 22.74
CA LYS A 211 -11.51 -4.43 23.97
C LYS A 211 -10.03 -4.56 23.68
N LYS A 212 -9.25 -3.51 23.97
CA LYS A 212 -7.84 -3.39 23.61
C LYS A 212 -6.99 -2.69 24.70
N PRO A 213 -6.92 -3.24 25.93
CA PRO A 213 -6.35 -2.51 27.06
C PRO A 213 -4.87 -2.18 26.84
N GLY A 214 -4.57 -0.87 26.86
CA GLY A 214 -3.20 -0.36 26.73
C GLY A 214 -2.60 -0.42 25.32
N ILE A 215 -3.37 -0.84 24.30
CA ILE A 215 -2.89 -0.90 22.91
C ILE A 215 -3.07 0.46 22.22
N LYS A 216 -1.99 0.97 21.64
CA LYS A 216 -1.88 2.25 20.93
C LYS A 216 -1.27 2.04 19.55
N GLY A 217 -1.35 3.06 18.70
CA GLY A 217 -0.74 3.04 17.36
C GLY A 217 -1.62 2.36 16.32
N PHE A 218 -1.02 1.66 15.36
CA PHE A 218 -1.75 1.12 14.21
C PHE A 218 -2.55 -0.14 14.58
N ALA A 219 -3.76 -0.25 14.05
CA ALA A 219 -4.56 -1.48 14.15
C ALA A 219 -5.43 -1.68 12.93
N LYS A 220 -5.79 -2.95 12.67
CA LYS A 220 -6.74 -3.32 11.63
C LYS A 220 -7.72 -4.36 12.17
N PHE A 221 -9.01 -4.08 12.01
CA PHE A 221 -10.05 -5.10 12.08
C PHE A 221 -10.44 -5.47 10.65
N GLN A 222 -10.55 -6.78 10.36
CA GLN A 222 -10.99 -7.24 9.05
C GLN A 222 -11.94 -8.43 9.21
N GLU A 223 -12.97 -8.45 8.37
CA GLU A 223 -13.97 -9.51 8.36
C GLU A 223 -14.24 -9.97 6.94
N VAL A 224 -14.26 -11.29 6.73
CA VAL A 224 -14.63 -11.88 5.45
C VAL A 224 -16.15 -11.82 5.31
N LEU A 225 -16.63 -11.19 4.25
CA LEU A 225 -18.03 -11.08 3.93
C LEU A 225 -18.50 -12.38 3.24
N PRO A 226 -19.73 -12.86 3.53
CA PRO A 226 -20.30 -13.97 2.79
C PRO A 226 -20.38 -13.67 1.28
N ALA A 227 -20.33 -14.71 0.45
CA ALA A 227 -20.41 -14.54 -1.00
C ALA A 227 -21.71 -13.81 -1.40
N GLY A 228 -21.59 -12.80 -2.27
CA GLY A 228 -22.72 -11.98 -2.72
C GLY A 228 -23.09 -10.83 -1.79
N TYR A 229 -22.46 -10.70 -0.62
CA TYR A 229 -22.67 -9.57 0.28
C TYR A 229 -21.67 -8.44 0.01
N THR A 230 -22.16 -7.21 0.10
CA THR A 230 -21.36 -5.99 0.17
C THR A 230 -21.52 -5.39 1.55
N ALA A 231 -20.60 -4.51 1.97
CA ALA A 231 -20.71 -3.82 3.24
C ALA A 231 -20.59 -2.31 3.07
N LYS A 232 -21.34 -1.57 3.87
CA LYS A 232 -21.27 -0.12 4.02
C LYS A 232 -20.86 0.22 5.44
N GLY A 233 -19.87 1.09 5.56
CA GLY A 233 -19.38 1.52 6.87
C GLY A 233 -20.46 2.29 7.64
N GLY A 234 -20.63 1.90 8.90
CA GLY A 234 -21.41 2.63 9.90
C GLY A 234 -20.47 3.43 10.80
N LYS A 235 -20.45 3.09 12.09
CA LYS A 235 -19.56 3.72 13.07
C LYS A 235 -18.13 3.23 12.84
N THR A 236 -17.18 4.14 12.68
CA THR A 236 -15.76 3.77 12.43
C THR A 236 -14.85 4.00 13.64
N ASN A 237 -15.30 4.79 14.63
CA ASN A 237 -14.57 5.05 15.86
C ASN A 237 -13.09 5.44 15.63
N GLY A 238 -12.85 6.32 14.65
CA GLY A 238 -11.52 6.83 14.29
C GLY A 238 -10.77 6.02 13.22
N SER A 239 -11.35 4.95 12.68
CA SER A 239 -10.79 4.21 11.54
C SER A 239 -11.30 4.71 10.20
N SER A 240 -10.56 4.34 9.15
CA SER A 240 -11.06 4.33 7.77
C SER A 240 -11.73 2.99 7.48
N PHE A 241 -12.89 3.02 6.81
CA PHE A 241 -13.61 1.82 6.36
C PHE A 241 -13.41 1.61 4.86
N SER A 242 -13.19 0.37 4.44
CA SER A 242 -13.20 -0.03 3.04
C SER A 242 -13.71 -1.46 2.86
N VAL A 243 -14.19 -1.76 1.65
CA VAL A 243 -14.49 -3.14 1.23
C VAL A 243 -13.61 -3.48 0.04
N SER A 244 -12.85 -4.55 0.16
CA SER A 244 -12.02 -5.08 -0.93
C SER A 244 -11.80 -6.57 -0.72
N ASP A 245 -11.69 -7.32 -1.81
CA ASP A 245 -11.43 -8.77 -1.80
C ASP A 245 -12.49 -9.58 -1.02
N GLY A 246 -13.75 -9.11 -1.04
CA GLY A 246 -14.83 -9.71 -0.24
C GLY A 246 -14.64 -9.53 1.27
N LYS A 247 -13.88 -8.53 1.72
CA LYS A 247 -13.64 -8.26 3.14
C LYS A 247 -13.99 -6.82 3.53
N ALA A 248 -14.68 -6.66 4.65
CA ALA A 248 -14.80 -5.37 5.33
C ALA A 248 -13.51 -5.11 6.12
N LYS A 249 -12.93 -3.92 5.99
CA LYS A 249 -11.65 -3.54 6.61
C LYS A 249 -11.82 -2.19 7.33
N PHE A 250 -11.52 -2.18 8.63
CA PHE A 250 -11.39 -0.97 9.44
C PHE A 250 -9.92 -0.78 9.82
N VAL A 251 -9.34 0.35 9.46
CA VAL A 251 -7.91 0.64 9.65
C VAL A 251 -7.73 1.90 10.48
N TRP A 252 -7.05 1.76 11.62
CA TRP A 252 -6.60 2.86 12.46
C TRP A 252 -5.13 3.13 12.22
N VAL A 253 -4.80 4.36 11.83
CA VAL A 253 -3.41 4.85 11.83
C VAL A 253 -2.93 5.07 13.26
N SER A 254 -3.82 5.57 14.12
CA SER A 254 -3.65 5.65 15.57
C SER A 254 -4.95 5.25 16.24
N LEU A 255 -4.88 4.21 17.07
CA LEU A 255 -5.98 3.76 17.90
C LEU A 255 -6.40 4.88 18.87
N PRO A 256 -7.71 5.09 19.05
CA PRO A 256 -8.22 5.97 20.12
C PRO A 256 -7.68 5.55 21.49
N ALA A 257 -7.61 6.50 22.41
CA ALA A 257 -7.12 6.27 23.76
C ALA A 257 -8.01 5.29 24.56
N ASP A 258 -9.30 5.19 24.20
CA ASP A 258 -10.26 4.32 24.86
C ASP A 258 -9.86 2.85 24.75
N ASP A 259 -9.95 2.12 25.87
CA ASP A 259 -9.67 0.67 25.90
C ASP A 259 -10.81 -0.16 25.27
N GLU A 260 -11.97 0.45 24.99
CA GLU A 260 -13.09 -0.16 24.26
C GLU A 260 -13.44 0.68 23.03
N LEU A 261 -13.47 0.04 21.86
CA LEU A 261 -13.93 0.63 20.60
C LEU A 261 -15.22 -0.04 20.17
N MET A 262 -16.12 0.72 19.54
CA MET A 262 -17.29 0.17 18.87
C MET A 262 -17.32 0.62 17.41
N ILE A 263 -17.20 -0.33 16.50
CA ILE A 263 -17.36 -0.13 15.06
C ILE A 263 -18.62 -0.83 14.57
N SER A 264 -19.18 -0.37 13.46
CA SER A 264 -20.31 -1.02 12.82
C SER A 264 -20.29 -0.90 11.30
N TYR A 265 -20.94 -1.84 10.63
CA TYR A 265 -21.22 -1.82 9.21
C TYR A 265 -22.55 -2.53 8.91
N VAL A 266 -23.07 -2.32 7.71
CA VAL A 266 -24.34 -2.90 7.21
C VAL A 266 -24.09 -3.61 5.89
#